data_AF-A0A382F5Z7-F1
#
_entry.id   AF-A0A382F5Z7-F1
#
_cell.length_a   1.000
_cell.length_b   1.000
_cell.length_c   1.000
_cell.angle_alpha   90.00
_cell.angle_beta   90.00
_cell.angle_gamma   90.00
#
_symmetry.space_group_name_H-M   'P 1'
#
loop_
_entity.id
_entity.type
_entity.pdbx_description
1 polymer ?
#
loop_
_entity_poly.entity_id
_entity_poly.type
_entity_poly.pdbx_seq_one_letter_code
_entity_poly.pdbx_strand_id
1 'polypeptide(L)'
;MLRGGMDGLCAVPVIGDKELEKRRKGLILDNTIKLNSDFSLHPALVSFHKLWKEKQGAIVHATNIPYTERSHFDGQNLMESGGKIPYKVKTGWLGRGMKVANFKQEGLALALPMPLLLRGVSKNNNYFPTKGKLPDDKLLSLLNDAYKDRSESELIDMLETIKSRPKETSYAVDDTYSLASEAGTLMKKPDGPRVAVFEVGGFDTHAAQGGVEGTHSDCLKEMDIIFSTIKKRLDKEFDNTLIVTLTEFGRTIKQNSGLGTEHGYGSAIFMGGGLLKKNQVYTDWPGLKKKELFQGRDL
;
A
#
# COMPACT_ATOMS: atom_id res chain seq x y z
N MET A 1 -0.72 1.39 0.29
CA MET A 1 -0.85 2.23 -0.91
C MET A 1 0.54 2.67 -1.31
N LEU A 2 0.88 2.50 -2.58
CA LEU A 2 2.17 2.80 -3.17
C LEU A 2 1.98 4.08 -3.98
N ARG A 3 2.32 5.24 -3.39
CA ARG A 3 2.05 6.57 -3.96
C ARG A 3 3.10 6.90 -5.01
N GLY A 4 2.64 7.41 -6.14
CA GLY A 4 3.50 7.84 -7.22
C GLY A 4 3.58 6.84 -8.36
N GLY A 5 2.62 5.93 -8.54
CA GLY A 5 2.61 5.09 -9.74
C GLY A 5 3.76 4.08 -9.81
N MET A 6 3.72 3.03 -8.99
CA MET A 6 4.76 2.01 -8.94
C MET A 6 5.02 1.36 -10.32
N ASP A 7 6.29 1.29 -10.71
CA ASP A 7 6.72 0.64 -11.96
C ASP A 7 6.61 -0.89 -11.86
N GLY A 8 5.49 -1.45 -12.33
CA GLY A 8 5.24 -2.90 -12.30
C GLY A 8 6.28 -3.71 -13.08
N LEU A 9 6.81 -3.16 -14.18
CA LEU A 9 7.84 -3.82 -15.00
C LEU A 9 9.22 -3.84 -14.33
N CYS A 10 9.46 -2.95 -13.37
CA CYS A 10 10.64 -3.00 -12.50
C CYS A 10 10.39 -3.93 -11.30
N ALA A 11 9.20 -3.88 -10.69
CA ALA A 11 8.89 -4.72 -9.53
C ALA A 11 8.76 -6.22 -9.90
N VAL A 12 8.20 -6.52 -11.08
CA VAL A 12 7.92 -7.87 -11.58
C VAL A 12 8.28 -7.95 -13.07
N PRO A 13 9.58 -7.97 -13.41
CA PRO A 13 10.02 -7.98 -14.81
C PRO A 13 9.62 -9.27 -15.54
N VAL A 14 9.28 -9.15 -16.82
CA VAL A 14 9.17 -10.29 -17.74
C VAL A 14 10.58 -10.81 -18.09
N ILE A 15 10.73 -12.12 -18.12
CA ILE A 15 12.02 -12.79 -18.36
C ILE A 15 12.34 -12.78 -19.86
N GLY A 16 13.53 -12.25 -20.21
CA GLY A 16 14.10 -12.35 -21.56
C GLY A 16 13.39 -11.53 -22.65
N ASP A 17 12.59 -10.54 -22.28
CA ASP A 17 11.92 -9.67 -23.26
C ASP A 17 12.90 -8.62 -23.81
N LYS A 18 13.21 -8.74 -25.11
CA LYS A 18 14.15 -7.85 -25.82
C LYS A 18 13.66 -6.41 -25.93
N GLU A 19 12.35 -6.17 -25.94
CA GLU A 19 11.81 -4.81 -26.00
C GLU A 19 11.97 -4.11 -24.67
N LEU A 20 11.81 -4.83 -23.55
CA LEU A 20 12.11 -4.31 -22.22
C LEU A 20 13.58 -3.90 -22.10
N GLU A 21 14.50 -4.83 -22.40
CA GLU A 21 15.96 -4.59 -22.34
C GLU A 21 16.38 -3.40 -23.22
N LYS A 22 15.84 -3.33 -24.45
CA LYS A 22 16.16 -2.26 -25.39
C LYS A 22 15.67 -0.89 -24.91
N ARG A 23 14.49 -0.83 -24.29
CA ARG A 23 13.83 0.43 -23.91
C ARG A 23 14.16 0.89 -22.49
N ARG A 24 14.76 0.03 -21.67
CA ARG A 24 15.10 0.28 -20.26
C ARG A 24 16.55 -0.02 -19.90
N LYS A 25 17.49 0.23 -20.80
CA LYS A 25 18.93 -0.09 -20.60
C LYS A 25 19.50 0.35 -19.24
N GLY A 26 19.06 1.50 -18.70
CA GLY A 26 19.53 2.01 -17.40
C GLY A 26 18.73 1.53 -16.19
N LEU A 27 17.68 0.74 -16.40
CA LEU A 27 16.81 0.16 -15.38
C LEU A 27 16.76 -1.38 -15.48
N ILE A 28 17.69 -1.98 -16.22
CA ILE A 28 17.81 -3.45 -16.29
C ILE A 28 18.14 -3.98 -14.89
N LEU A 29 17.52 -5.09 -14.56
CA LEU A 29 17.68 -5.75 -13.27
C LEU A 29 18.59 -6.97 -13.42
N ASP A 30 19.68 -6.97 -12.67
CA ASP A 30 20.51 -8.15 -12.48
C ASP A 30 20.02 -8.93 -11.25
N ASN A 31 20.32 -10.24 -11.21
CA ASN A 31 20.01 -11.11 -10.06
C ASN A 31 18.53 -11.10 -9.64
N THR A 32 17.62 -11.00 -10.61
CA THR A 32 16.18 -11.10 -10.36
C THR A 32 15.81 -12.45 -9.76
N ILE A 33 14.75 -12.48 -8.94
CA ILE A 33 14.29 -13.69 -8.27
C ILE A 33 13.16 -14.31 -9.09
N LYS A 34 13.36 -15.50 -9.65
CA LYS A 34 12.37 -16.15 -10.52
C LYS A 34 11.06 -16.46 -9.77
N LEU A 35 9.92 -16.06 -10.33
CA LEU A 35 8.58 -16.41 -9.81
C LEU A 35 8.01 -17.63 -10.54
N ASN A 36 8.07 -17.61 -11.87
CA ASN A 36 7.62 -18.69 -12.77
C ASN A 36 8.43 -18.67 -14.09
N SER A 37 7.93 -19.27 -15.16
CA SER A 37 8.62 -19.29 -16.47
C SER A 37 8.74 -17.91 -17.12
N ASP A 38 7.81 -17.02 -16.85
CA ASP A 38 7.59 -15.80 -17.64
C ASP A 38 8.00 -14.54 -16.87
N PHE A 39 7.90 -14.58 -15.53
CA PHE A 39 8.12 -13.43 -14.66
C PHE A 39 9.16 -13.74 -13.58
N SER A 40 9.96 -12.72 -13.31
CA SER A 40 10.80 -12.63 -12.12
C SER A 40 10.30 -11.53 -11.20
N LEU A 41 10.94 -11.40 -10.05
CA LEU A 41 10.68 -10.44 -9.00
C LEU A 41 11.94 -9.61 -8.77
N HIS A 42 11.74 -8.33 -8.47
CA HIS A 42 12.82 -7.44 -8.07
C HIS A 42 13.58 -7.99 -6.84
N PRO A 43 14.93 -7.95 -6.82
CA PRO A 43 15.73 -8.55 -5.75
C PRO A 43 15.49 -7.97 -4.35
N ALA A 44 15.00 -6.74 -4.26
CA ALA A 44 14.59 -6.11 -3.00
C ALA A 44 13.41 -6.82 -2.29
N LEU A 45 12.57 -7.56 -3.03
CA LEU A 45 11.32 -8.15 -2.53
C LEU A 45 11.52 -9.55 -1.95
N VAL A 46 12.54 -9.70 -1.10
CA VAL A 46 12.98 -10.99 -0.55
C VAL A 46 11.91 -11.63 0.33
N SER A 47 11.21 -10.83 1.14
CA SER A 47 10.18 -11.33 2.06
C SER A 47 8.90 -11.69 1.34
N PHE A 48 8.51 -10.91 0.33
CA PHE A 48 7.42 -11.29 -0.57
C PHE A 48 7.73 -12.61 -1.28
N HIS A 49 8.98 -12.83 -1.72
CA HIS A 49 9.36 -14.12 -2.29
C HIS A 49 9.27 -15.29 -1.27
N LYS A 50 9.47 -15.05 0.03
CA LYS A 50 9.20 -16.07 1.06
C LYS A 50 7.71 -16.43 1.09
N LEU A 51 6.82 -15.42 1.09
CA LEU A 51 5.38 -15.64 0.99
C LEU A 51 5.00 -16.43 -0.28
N TRP A 52 5.61 -16.07 -1.41
CA TRP A 52 5.43 -16.78 -2.68
C TRP A 52 5.78 -18.26 -2.55
N LYS A 53 6.96 -18.61 -2.01
CA LYS A 53 7.38 -20.01 -1.80
C LYS A 53 6.43 -20.79 -0.88
N GLU A 54 5.80 -20.10 0.07
CA GLU A 54 4.81 -20.67 0.98
C GLU A 54 3.39 -20.74 0.39
N LYS A 55 3.21 -20.42 -0.91
CA LYS A 55 1.90 -20.33 -1.59
C LYS A 55 0.98 -19.25 -1.03
N GLN A 56 1.55 -18.28 -0.32
CA GLN A 56 0.87 -17.16 0.34
C GLN A 56 1.15 -15.81 -0.38
N GLY A 57 1.60 -15.84 -1.63
CA GLY A 57 1.91 -14.64 -2.41
C GLY A 57 1.37 -14.74 -3.82
N ALA A 58 0.67 -13.72 -4.29
CA ALA A 58 0.12 -13.63 -5.63
C ALA A 58 0.29 -12.22 -6.20
N ILE A 59 0.33 -12.10 -7.52
CA ILE A 59 0.50 -10.82 -8.23
C ILE A 59 -0.58 -10.71 -9.29
N VAL A 60 -1.21 -9.54 -9.45
CA VAL A 60 -1.98 -9.18 -10.66
C VAL A 60 -1.12 -8.22 -11.47
N HIS A 61 -0.75 -8.60 -12.69
CA HIS A 61 0.18 -7.84 -13.52
C HIS A 61 -0.50 -7.28 -14.78
N ALA A 62 0.09 -6.23 -15.35
CA ALA A 62 -0.43 -5.52 -16.52
C ALA A 62 -1.86 -5.00 -16.27
N THR A 63 -2.05 -4.43 -15.08
CA THR A 63 -3.35 -3.97 -14.60
C THR A 63 -3.30 -2.50 -14.23
N ASN A 64 -4.45 -1.83 -14.36
CA ASN A 64 -4.65 -0.44 -13.95
C ASN A 64 -6.10 -0.27 -13.46
N ILE A 65 -6.35 0.75 -12.64
CA ILE A 65 -7.71 1.24 -12.44
C ILE A 65 -8.25 1.82 -13.76
N PRO A 66 -9.57 1.90 -14.00
CA PRO A 66 -10.14 2.42 -15.25
C PRO A 66 -10.01 3.95 -15.34
N TYR A 67 -8.77 4.43 -15.43
CA TYR A 67 -8.37 5.82 -15.40
C TYR A 67 -7.18 6.06 -16.35
N THR A 68 -7.33 7.06 -17.23
CA THR A 68 -6.37 7.33 -18.32
C THR A 68 -5.79 8.74 -18.32
N GLU A 69 -6.14 9.62 -17.39
CA GLU A 69 -5.71 11.04 -17.45
C GLU A 69 -4.38 11.34 -16.75
N ARG A 70 -3.69 10.31 -16.20
CA ARG A 70 -2.31 10.35 -15.65
C ARG A 70 -2.01 11.46 -14.60
N SER A 71 -3.03 12.13 -14.05
CA SER A 71 -2.93 13.00 -12.87
C SER A 71 -2.90 12.17 -11.60
N HIS A 72 -1.93 12.43 -10.72
CA HIS A 72 -1.85 11.81 -9.40
C HIS A 72 -3.08 12.09 -8.56
N PHE A 73 -3.55 13.34 -8.54
CA PHE A 73 -4.69 13.74 -7.71
C PHE A 73 -5.94 12.94 -8.06
N ASP A 74 -6.23 12.84 -9.35
CA ASP A 74 -7.42 12.14 -9.85
C ASP A 74 -7.26 10.62 -9.76
N GLY A 75 -6.09 10.09 -10.13
CA GLY A 75 -5.79 8.66 -10.07
C GLY A 75 -5.83 8.13 -8.63
N GLN A 76 -5.22 8.84 -7.69
CA GLN A 76 -5.27 8.50 -6.27
C GLN A 76 -6.69 8.61 -5.72
N ASN A 77 -7.44 9.66 -6.10
CA ASN A 77 -8.83 9.79 -5.70
C ASN A 77 -9.69 8.60 -6.18
N LEU A 78 -9.53 8.19 -7.44
CA LEU A 78 -10.26 7.06 -8.02
C LEU A 78 -9.83 5.72 -7.40
N MET A 79 -8.53 5.50 -7.23
CA MET A 79 -7.97 4.32 -6.57
C MET A 79 -8.53 4.14 -5.15
N GLU A 80 -8.59 5.21 -4.37
CA GLU A 80 -9.04 5.16 -2.99
C GLU A 80 -10.57 5.14 -2.86
N SER A 81 -11.28 5.91 -3.69
CA SER A 81 -12.74 5.97 -3.64
C SER A 81 -13.42 4.77 -4.30
N GLY A 82 -12.77 4.13 -5.27
CA GLY A 82 -13.38 3.15 -6.18
C GLY A 82 -14.42 3.78 -7.12
N GLY A 83 -14.37 5.11 -7.28
CA GLY A 83 -15.25 5.85 -8.19
C GLY A 83 -14.86 5.68 -9.66
N LYS A 84 -15.69 6.24 -10.56
CA LYS A 84 -15.41 6.35 -12.00
C LYS A 84 -15.13 7.78 -12.47
N ILE A 85 -15.47 8.77 -11.63
CA ILE A 85 -15.30 10.20 -11.90
C ILE A 85 -14.59 10.79 -10.67
N PRO A 86 -13.44 11.46 -10.84
CA PRO A 86 -12.69 12.04 -9.72
C PRO A 86 -13.58 12.91 -8.84
N TYR A 87 -13.41 12.78 -7.52
CA TYR A 87 -14.08 13.52 -6.46
C TYR A 87 -15.61 13.38 -6.41
N LYS A 88 -16.26 12.61 -7.28
CA LYS A 88 -17.71 12.37 -7.22
C LYS A 88 -18.10 11.51 -6.02
N VAL A 89 -17.28 10.51 -5.70
CA VAL A 89 -17.46 9.66 -4.52
C VAL A 89 -16.60 10.22 -3.38
N LYS A 90 -17.22 10.52 -2.23
CA LYS A 90 -16.56 11.17 -1.08
C LYS A 90 -16.11 10.21 0.02
N THR A 91 -16.35 8.91 -0.16
CA THR A 91 -15.96 7.85 0.76
C THR A 91 -15.02 6.86 0.07
N GLY A 92 -14.23 6.13 0.85
CA GLY A 92 -13.35 5.09 0.36
C GLY A 92 -14.07 3.75 0.23
N TRP A 93 -13.63 2.93 -0.72
CA TRP A 93 -14.25 1.62 -0.93
C TRP A 93 -13.98 0.67 0.24
N LEU A 94 -12.82 0.76 0.90
CA LEU A 94 -12.49 -0.08 2.05
C LEU A 94 -13.31 0.32 3.27
N GLY A 95 -13.45 1.63 3.52
CA GLY A 95 -14.39 2.14 4.52
C GLY A 95 -15.82 1.63 4.28
N ARG A 96 -16.35 1.77 3.06
CA ARG A 96 -17.68 1.21 2.73
C ARG A 96 -17.75 -0.31 2.96
N GLY A 97 -16.70 -1.05 2.59
CA GLY A 97 -16.61 -2.50 2.82
C GLY A 97 -16.68 -2.87 4.29
N MET A 98 -15.93 -2.17 5.15
CA MET A 98 -15.98 -2.37 6.60
C MET A 98 -17.37 -2.09 7.18
N LYS A 99 -18.06 -1.04 6.69
CA LYS A 99 -19.44 -0.75 7.09
C LYS A 99 -20.38 -1.90 6.76
N VAL A 100 -20.26 -2.49 5.57
CA VAL A 100 -21.07 -3.64 5.13
C VAL A 100 -20.73 -4.90 5.94
N ALA A 101 -19.46 -5.11 6.27
CA ALA A 101 -19.00 -6.22 7.11
C ALA A 101 -19.36 -6.04 8.60
N ASN A 102 -20.05 -4.96 8.98
CA ASN A 102 -20.39 -4.61 10.36
C ASN A 102 -19.16 -4.48 11.29
N PHE A 103 -17.99 -4.14 10.74
CA PHE A 103 -16.79 -3.75 11.51
C PHE A 103 -16.92 -2.32 12.05
N LYS A 104 -18.00 -2.06 12.80
CA LYS A 104 -18.19 -0.83 13.54
C LYS A 104 -17.17 -0.84 14.68
N GLN A 105 -16.26 0.14 14.72
CA GLN A 105 -15.20 0.31 15.75
C GLN A 105 -13.88 -0.44 15.52
N GLU A 106 -13.66 -1.10 14.37
CA GLU A 106 -12.46 -1.96 14.17
C GLU A 106 -11.53 -1.49 13.02
N GLY A 107 -11.58 -0.21 12.66
CA GLY A 107 -10.68 0.39 11.65
C GLY A 107 -9.56 1.22 12.24
N LEU A 108 -8.31 0.88 11.96
CA LEU A 108 -7.15 1.69 12.32
C LEU A 108 -6.39 2.17 11.08
N ALA A 109 -6.46 3.45 10.78
CA ALA A 109 -5.55 4.06 9.83
C ALA A 109 -4.20 4.33 10.51
N LEU A 110 -3.09 3.84 9.94
CA LEU A 110 -1.75 4.21 10.42
C LEU A 110 -1.13 5.30 9.56
N ALA A 111 -1.82 6.43 9.47
CA ALA A 111 -1.43 7.59 8.68
C ALA A 111 -2.11 8.86 9.19
N LEU A 112 -1.39 9.99 9.13
CA LEU A 112 -1.97 11.34 9.27
C LEU A 112 -1.79 12.10 7.93
N PRO A 113 -2.88 12.63 7.33
CA PRO A 113 -4.29 12.51 7.71
C PRO A 113 -4.90 11.13 7.35
N MET A 114 -6.14 10.87 7.79
CA MET A 114 -6.86 9.64 7.40
C MET A 114 -7.06 9.57 5.87
N PRO A 115 -6.60 8.49 5.21
CA PRO A 115 -6.69 8.35 3.76
C PRO A 115 -8.14 8.23 3.31
N LEU A 116 -8.45 8.70 2.09
CA LEU A 116 -9.78 8.59 1.51
C LEU A 116 -10.25 7.14 1.50
N LEU A 117 -9.33 6.19 1.27
CA LEU A 117 -9.58 4.75 1.24
C LEU A 117 -10.40 4.24 2.44
N LEU A 118 -10.16 4.78 3.63
CA LEU A 118 -10.84 4.37 4.85
C LEU A 118 -12.09 5.20 5.17
N ARG A 119 -12.28 6.38 4.57
CA ARG A 119 -13.41 7.27 4.90
C ARG A 119 -14.77 6.63 4.58
N GLY A 120 -15.80 6.96 5.36
CA GLY A 120 -17.17 6.50 5.14
C GLY A 120 -17.75 5.57 6.20
N VAL A 121 -16.99 5.31 7.26
CA VAL A 121 -17.47 4.64 8.48
C VAL A 121 -17.40 5.63 9.64
N SER A 122 -18.44 5.65 10.48
CA SER A 122 -18.46 6.41 11.74
C SER A 122 -17.42 5.85 12.71
N LYS A 123 -16.79 6.72 13.52
CA LYS A 123 -15.78 6.34 14.52
C LYS A 123 -14.52 5.65 13.96
N ASN A 124 -14.18 5.87 12.69
CA ASN A 124 -12.87 5.47 12.19
C ASN A 124 -11.79 6.25 12.93
N ASN A 125 -10.70 5.55 13.27
CA ASN A 125 -9.60 6.16 13.99
C ASN A 125 -8.35 6.19 13.13
N ASN A 126 -7.54 7.23 13.31
CA ASN A 126 -6.18 7.27 12.81
C ASN A 126 -5.20 7.33 13.98
N TYR A 127 -4.07 6.68 13.80
CA TYR A 127 -2.96 6.71 14.71
C TYR A 127 -1.69 6.92 13.91
N PHE A 128 -0.87 7.84 14.37
CA PHE A 128 0.48 7.99 13.87
C PHE A 128 1.38 8.14 15.10
N PRO A 129 2.33 7.22 15.31
CA PRO A 129 3.22 7.29 16.45
C PRO A 129 4.14 8.52 16.27
N THR A 130 3.92 9.54 17.09
CA THR A 130 4.79 10.73 17.14
C THR A 130 5.70 10.69 18.36
N LYS A 131 6.84 11.38 18.27
CA LYS A 131 7.65 11.68 19.45
C LYS A 131 6.86 12.67 20.32
N GLY A 132 6.40 12.21 21.48
CA GLY A 132 5.64 13.04 22.41
C GLY A 132 5.04 12.22 23.55
N LYS A 133 4.57 12.92 24.59
CA LYS A 133 3.72 12.31 25.61
C LYS A 133 2.27 12.56 25.22
N LEU A 134 1.41 11.56 25.42
CA LEU A 134 -0.02 11.81 25.40
C LEU A 134 -0.36 12.92 26.43
N PRO A 135 -1.39 13.74 26.17
CA PRO A 135 -1.94 14.63 27.18
C PRO A 135 -2.17 13.90 28.51
N ASP A 136 -1.90 14.55 29.63
CA ASP A 136 -2.14 13.94 30.93
C ASP A 136 -3.64 13.67 31.17
N ASP A 137 -3.94 12.75 32.09
CA ASP A 137 -5.34 12.34 32.36
C ASP A 137 -6.18 13.52 32.85
N LYS A 138 -5.57 14.53 33.47
CA LYS A 138 -6.24 15.75 33.95
C LYS A 138 -6.72 16.60 32.78
N LEU A 139 -5.87 16.83 31.76
CA LEU A 139 -6.21 17.56 30.55
C LEU A 139 -7.28 16.80 29.74
N LEU A 140 -7.16 15.49 29.61
CA LEU A 140 -8.18 14.68 28.93
C LEU A 140 -9.52 14.68 29.66
N SER A 141 -9.51 14.71 31.00
CA SER A 141 -10.73 14.82 31.80
C SER A 141 -11.36 16.21 31.71
N LEU A 142 -10.56 17.27 31.72
CA LEU A 142 -11.01 18.65 31.53
C LEU A 142 -11.67 18.83 30.15
N LEU A 143 -11.08 18.26 29.10
CA LEU A 143 -11.67 18.25 27.77
C LEU A 143 -12.99 17.47 27.77
N ASN A 144 -13.03 16.29 28.36
CA ASN A 144 -14.27 15.52 28.44
C ASN A 144 -15.40 16.30 29.15
N ASP A 145 -15.09 16.94 30.29
CA ASP A 145 -16.04 17.76 31.03
C ASP A 145 -16.52 19.00 30.27
N ALA A 146 -15.66 19.63 29.47
CA ALA A 146 -16.02 20.82 28.69
C ALA A 146 -16.99 20.51 27.54
N TYR A 147 -16.99 19.26 27.04
CA TYR A 147 -17.74 18.83 25.86
C TYR A 147 -18.87 17.84 26.17
N LYS A 148 -18.95 17.27 27.39
CA LYS A 148 -19.99 16.29 27.77
C LYS A 148 -21.42 16.77 27.53
N ASP A 149 -21.68 18.06 27.73
CA ASP A 149 -23.01 18.65 27.61
C ASP A 149 -23.30 19.23 26.21
N ARG A 150 -22.34 19.17 25.28
CA ARG A 150 -22.45 19.79 23.94
C ARG A 150 -23.04 18.89 22.86
N SER A 151 -23.60 17.73 23.21
CA SER A 151 -24.06 16.71 22.24
C SER A 151 -22.95 16.18 21.32
N GLU A 152 -21.67 16.35 21.70
CA GLU A 152 -20.50 15.91 20.94
C GLU A 152 -20.06 14.48 21.30
N SER A 153 -21.00 13.53 21.23
CA SER A 153 -20.75 12.12 21.57
C SER A 153 -19.57 11.50 20.79
N GLU A 154 -19.36 11.91 19.54
CA GLU A 154 -18.25 11.44 18.71
C GLU A 154 -16.88 11.91 19.22
N LEU A 155 -16.78 13.14 19.75
CA LEU A 155 -15.55 13.67 20.34
C LEU A 155 -15.20 12.90 21.62
N ILE A 156 -16.20 12.65 22.47
CA ILE A 156 -16.04 11.91 23.72
C ILE A 156 -15.54 10.48 23.45
N ASP A 157 -16.18 9.78 22.50
CA ASP A 157 -15.77 8.44 22.10
C ASP A 157 -14.33 8.41 21.56
N MET A 158 -13.92 9.44 20.80
CA MET A 158 -12.56 9.56 20.31
C MET A 158 -11.56 9.77 21.46
N LEU A 159 -11.89 10.60 22.45
CA LEU A 159 -11.06 10.84 23.63
C LEU A 159 -10.89 9.57 24.48
N GLU A 160 -11.97 8.82 24.71
CA GLU A 160 -11.93 7.50 25.36
C GLU A 160 -11.04 6.51 24.60
N THR A 161 -11.15 6.50 23.27
CA THR A 161 -10.29 5.66 22.41
C THR A 161 -8.81 6.08 22.47
N ILE A 162 -8.51 7.37 22.63
CA ILE A 162 -7.13 7.85 22.82
C ILE A 162 -6.59 7.43 24.19
N LYS A 163 -7.40 7.53 25.25
CA LYS A 163 -7.05 7.12 26.62
C LYS A 163 -6.74 5.62 26.74
N SER A 164 -7.43 4.78 25.98
CA SER A 164 -7.24 3.32 26.02
C SER A 164 -5.97 2.84 25.30
N ARG A 165 -5.29 3.73 24.55
CA ARG A 165 -4.03 3.39 23.88
C ARG A 165 -2.92 3.12 24.93
N PRO A 166 -2.05 2.13 24.70
CA PRO A 166 -0.92 1.88 25.58
C PRO A 166 -0.11 3.16 25.82
N LYS A 167 0.08 3.54 27.08
CA LYS A 167 0.92 4.70 27.49
C LYS A 167 2.42 4.43 27.34
N GLU A 168 2.80 3.27 26.81
CA GLU A 168 4.20 2.97 26.57
C GLU A 168 4.79 4.03 25.65
N THR A 169 5.95 4.53 26.04
CA THR A 169 6.81 5.37 25.22
C THR A 169 7.06 4.63 23.92
N SER A 170 6.24 4.93 22.90
CA SER A 170 6.53 4.56 21.53
C SER A 170 7.91 5.16 21.24
N TYR A 171 8.91 4.29 21.06
CA TYR A 171 10.18 4.67 20.48
C TYR A 171 9.86 5.07 19.03
N ALA A 172 9.33 6.27 18.83
CA ALA A 172 8.93 6.79 17.55
C ALA A 172 10.20 7.01 16.73
N VAL A 173 10.60 5.97 16.03
CA VAL A 173 11.37 6.08 14.81
C VAL A 173 10.32 6.14 13.70
N ASP A 174 10.35 7.23 12.94
CA ASP A 174 9.45 7.54 11.82
C ASP A 174 9.79 6.63 10.63
N ASP A 175 9.76 5.32 10.87
CA ASP A 175 10.17 4.31 9.91
C ASP A 175 9.08 3.25 9.73
N THR A 176 9.05 2.71 8.52
CA THR A 176 8.06 1.75 8.05
C THR A 176 8.00 0.48 8.90
N TYR A 177 9.13 0.01 9.46
CA TYR A 177 9.15 -1.16 10.34
C TYR A 177 8.42 -0.87 11.66
N SER A 178 8.70 0.26 12.29
CA SER A 178 8.07 0.66 13.56
C SER A 178 6.54 0.78 13.40
N LEU A 179 6.08 1.41 12.31
CA LEU A 179 4.66 1.51 11.98
C LEU A 179 4.00 0.14 11.75
N ALA A 180 4.59 -0.71 10.91
CA ALA A 180 4.06 -2.04 10.63
C ALA A 180 4.08 -2.95 11.87
N SER A 181 5.08 -2.76 12.74
CA SER A 181 5.24 -3.50 13.99
C SER A 181 4.11 -3.18 14.96
N GLU A 182 3.81 -1.90 15.15
CA GLU A 182 2.71 -1.45 16.00
C GLU A 182 1.37 -1.90 15.43
N ALA A 183 1.18 -1.77 14.11
CA ALA A 183 -0.02 -2.24 13.42
C ALA A 183 -0.33 -3.70 13.72
N GLY A 184 0.65 -4.59 13.46
CA GLY A 184 0.45 -6.01 13.66
C GLY A 184 0.23 -6.36 15.13
N THR A 185 0.83 -5.62 16.06
CA THR A 185 0.61 -5.79 17.50
C THR A 185 -0.81 -5.42 17.90
N LEU A 186 -1.33 -4.29 17.39
CA LEU A 186 -2.71 -3.87 17.64
C LEU A 186 -3.72 -4.80 16.96
N MET A 187 -3.50 -5.15 15.69
CA MET A 187 -4.38 -6.03 14.92
C MET A 187 -4.47 -7.47 15.47
N LYS A 188 -3.43 -7.93 16.19
CA LYS A 188 -3.43 -9.25 16.85
C LYS A 188 -4.37 -9.32 18.06
N LYS A 189 -4.75 -8.18 18.66
CA LYS A 189 -5.63 -8.18 19.83
C LYS A 189 -7.05 -8.65 19.46
N PRO A 190 -7.75 -9.40 20.34
CA PRO A 190 -9.11 -9.85 20.07
C PRO A 190 -10.09 -8.69 19.79
N ASP A 191 -9.90 -7.54 20.43
CA ASP A 191 -10.64 -6.28 20.27
C ASP A 191 -9.87 -5.24 19.43
N GLY A 192 -8.80 -5.68 18.76
CA GLY A 192 -7.97 -4.85 17.91
C GLY A 192 -8.61 -4.53 16.56
N PRO A 193 -8.02 -3.58 15.81
CA PRO A 193 -8.48 -3.26 14.46
C PRO A 193 -8.31 -4.45 13.51
N ARG A 194 -9.23 -4.60 12.55
CA ARG A 194 -9.17 -5.61 11.49
C ARG A 194 -8.54 -5.11 10.20
N VAL A 195 -8.43 -3.79 10.06
CA VAL A 195 -7.92 -3.13 8.86
C VAL A 195 -6.83 -2.15 9.26
N ALA A 196 -5.67 -2.28 8.62
CA ALA A 196 -4.59 -1.30 8.65
C ALA A 196 -4.27 -0.85 7.22
N VAL A 197 -3.93 0.45 7.08
CA VAL A 197 -3.50 1.03 5.81
C VAL A 197 -2.17 1.73 6.01
N PHE A 198 -1.21 1.38 5.16
CA PHE A 198 0.11 1.99 5.07
C PHE A 198 0.22 2.80 3.78
N GLU A 199 0.98 3.88 3.82
CA GLU A 199 1.40 4.62 2.64
C GLU A 199 2.92 4.48 2.47
N VAL A 200 3.34 4.09 1.28
CA VAL A 200 4.75 4.08 0.87
C VAL A 200 4.84 5.03 -0.31
N GLY A 201 5.58 6.12 -0.14
CA GLY A 201 5.78 7.13 -1.16
C GLY A 201 7.06 6.92 -1.96
N GLY A 202 7.32 7.82 -2.90
CA GLY A 202 8.59 7.86 -3.65
C GLY A 202 8.60 7.11 -4.98
N PHE A 203 7.50 6.49 -5.39
CA PHE A 203 7.42 5.84 -6.71
C PHE A 203 7.36 6.82 -7.89
N ASP A 204 7.28 8.13 -7.62
CA ASP A 204 7.25 9.17 -8.66
C ASP A 204 8.62 9.48 -9.29
N THR A 205 9.19 8.45 -9.91
CA THR A 205 10.59 8.44 -10.33
C THR A 205 10.78 8.91 -11.78
N HIS A 206 10.60 10.21 -12.01
CA HIS A 206 10.89 10.84 -13.32
C HIS A 206 12.39 10.94 -13.64
N ALA A 207 13.27 10.79 -12.66
CA ALA A 207 14.71 10.79 -12.87
C ALA A 207 15.38 9.84 -11.88
N ALA A 208 16.55 9.32 -12.25
CA ALA A 208 17.40 8.46 -11.42
C ALA A 208 16.62 7.35 -10.69
N GLN A 209 15.66 6.72 -11.37
CA GLN A 209 14.75 5.73 -10.77
C GLN A 209 15.52 4.56 -10.14
N GLY A 210 16.60 4.14 -10.81
CA GLY A 210 17.38 2.99 -10.44
C GLY A 210 16.79 1.66 -10.92
N GLY A 211 17.67 0.66 -11.05
CA GLY A 211 17.30 -0.73 -11.26
C GLY A 211 17.29 -1.47 -9.93
N VAL A 212 18.25 -2.39 -9.76
CA VAL A 212 18.46 -3.17 -8.52
C VAL A 212 18.60 -2.28 -7.28
N GLU A 213 19.25 -1.13 -7.44
CA GLU A 213 19.41 -0.09 -6.42
C GLU A 213 18.89 1.25 -6.96
N GLY A 214 18.52 2.15 -6.05
CA GLY A 214 17.98 3.48 -6.35
C GLY A 214 16.59 3.68 -5.76
N THR A 215 15.99 4.83 -6.05
CA THR A 215 14.76 5.29 -5.39
C THR A 215 13.62 4.27 -5.48
N HIS A 216 13.39 3.67 -6.65
CA HIS A 216 12.33 2.65 -6.79
C HIS A 216 12.61 1.39 -5.96
N SER A 217 13.86 0.92 -5.96
CA SER A 217 14.29 -0.22 -5.14
C SER A 217 14.11 0.05 -3.65
N ASP A 218 14.44 1.26 -3.18
CA ASP A 218 14.27 1.64 -1.78
C ASP A 218 12.79 1.65 -1.36
N CYS A 219 11.91 2.18 -2.22
CA CYS A 219 10.46 2.08 -2.00
C CYS A 219 9.97 0.62 -1.98
N LEU A 220 10.53 -0.26 -2.81
CA LEU A 220 10.21 -1.70 -2.78
C LEU A 220 10.72 -2.37 -1.49
N LYS A 221 11.88 -1.98 -0.96
CA LYS A 221 12.38 -2.47 0.34
C LYS A 221 11.43 -2.07 1.47
N GLU A 222 10.92 -0.84 1.47
CA GLU A 222 9.92 -0.40 2.44
C GLU A 222 8.63 -1.22 2.35
N MET A 223 8.13 -1.47 1.14
CA MET A 223 7.00 -2.37 0.94
C MET A 223 7.27 -3.79 1.46
N ASP A 224 8.46 -4.35 1.21
CA ASP A 224 8.85 -5.70 1.66
C ASP A 224 8.96 -5.80 3.20
N ILE A 225 9.42 -4.72 3.85
CA ILE A 225 9.44 -4.58 5.31
C ILE A 225 8.03 -4.69 5.90
N ILE A 226 7.01 -4.10 5.25
CA ILE A 226 5.62 -4.22 5.71
C ILE A 226 5.16 -5.68 5.66
N PHE A 227 5.38 -6.39 4.54
CA PHE A 227 4.99 -7.79 4.41
C PHE A 227 5.62 -8.67 5.49
N SER A 228 6.94 -8.55 5.69
CA SER A 228 7.67 -9.35 6.69
C SER A 228 7.24 -9.02 8.12
N THR A 229 7.07 -7.73 8.43
CA THR A 229 6.74 -7.28 9.78
C THR A 229 5.32 -7.66 10.17
N ILE A 230 4.34 -7.47 9.28
CA ILE A 230 2.96 -7.85 9.52
C ILE A 230 2.84 -9.36 9.72
N LYS A 231 3.45 -10.16 8.85
CA LYS A 231 3.51 -11.62 9.02
C LYS A 231 4.03 -12.01 10.40
N LYS A 232 5.18 -11.44 10.79
CA LYS A 232 5.83 -11.75 12.06
C LYS A 232 4.97 -11.35 13.25
N ARG A 233 4.32 -10.19 13.22
CA ARG A 233 3.55 -9.67 14.35
C ARG A 233 2.21 -10.36 14.53
N LEU A 234 1.50 -10.63 13.42
CA LEU A 234 0.22 -11.33 13.47
C LEU A 234 0.39 -12.82 13.85
N ASP A 235 1.52 -13.43 13.51
CA ASP A 235 1.81 -14.84 13.85
C ASP A 235 0.67 -15.73 13.33
N LYS A 236 -0.05 -16.48 14.18
CA LYS A 236 -1.17 -17.32 13.76
C LYS A 236 -2.32 -16.54 13.09
N GLU A 237 -2.54 -15.29 13.47
CA GLU A 237 -3.60 -14.46 12.85
C GLU A 237 -3.29 -14.12 11.39
N PHE A 238 -2.02 -14.27 10.96
CA PHE A 238 -1.65 -14.09 9.56
C PHE A 238 -2.32 -15.10 8.62
N ASP A 239 -2.71 -16.27 9.13
CA ASP A 239 -3.43 -17.29 8.36
C ASP A 239 -4.79 -16.81 7.86
N ASN A 240 -5.38 -15.84 8.57
CA ASN A 240 -6.66 -15.21 8.25
C ASN A 240 -6.50 -13.79 7.69
N THR A 241 -5.30 -13.44 7.22
CA THR A 241 -4.97 -12.10 6.74
C THR A 241 -4.74 -12.06 5.23
N LEU A 242 -5.10 -10.93 4.61
CA LEU A 242 -4.73 -10.56 3.25
C LEU A 242 -4.18 -9.13 3.23
N ILE A 243 -2.97 -8.97 2.71
CA ILE A 243 -2.33 -7.69 2.38
C ILE A 243 -2.48 -7.48 0.88
N VAL A 244 -2.94 -6.30 0.47
CA VAL A 244 -3.10 -5.90 -0.93
C VAL A 244 -2.42 -4.56 -1.17
N THR A 245 -1.58 -4.46 -2.20
CA THR A 245 -1.00 -3.18 -2.62
C THR A 245 -1.87 -2.48 -3.65
N LEU A 246 -1.83 -1.15 -3.66
CA LEU A 246 -2.59 -0.31 -4.58
C LEU A 246 -1.68 0.81 -5.06
N THR A 247 -1.77 1.17 -6.33
CA THR A 247 -1.06 2.30 -6.96
C THR A 247 -2.00 2.96 -7.96
N GLU A 248 -1.91 4.28 -8.12
CA GLU A 248 -2.86 5.06 -8.94
C GLU A 248 -2.76 4.78 -10.44
N PHE A 249 -1.58 4.35 -10.89
CA PHE A 249 -1.26 3.95 -12.25
C PHE A 249 0.12 3.28 -12.27
N GLY A 250 0.65 2.97 -13.45
CA GLY A 250 1.99 2.44 -13.67
C GLY A 250 2.95 3.42 -14.34
N ARG A 251 4.04 2.89 -14.90
CA ARG A 251 5.10 3.68 -15.54
C ARG A 251 5.29 3.31 -17.00
N THR A 252 5.79 4.25 -17.78
CA THR A 252 6.05 4.01 -19.21
C THR A 252 7.05 2.88 -19.41
N ILE A 253 6.87 2.10 -20.48
CA ILE A 253 7.85 1.07 -20.84
C ILE A 253 9.19 1.71 -21.22
N LYS A 254 9.15 2.82 -21.96
CA LYS A 254 10.36 3.54 -22.36
C LYS A 254 10.89 4.36 -21.18
N GLN A 255 12.17 4.15 -20.87
CA GLN A 255 12.95 5.01 -19.98
C GLN A 255 13.17 6.39 -20.64
N ASN A 256 13.09 7.46 -19.85
CA ASN A 256 13.34 8.82 -20.31
C ASN A 256 14.85 9.18 -20.25
N SER A 257 15.20 10.40 -20.68
CA SER A 257 16.59 10.87 -20.68
C SER A 257 17.16 11.13 -19.28
N GLY A 258 16.31 11.28 -18.26
CA GLY A 258 16.70 11.45 -16.87
C GLY A 258 17.01 10.15 -16.13
N LEU A 259 17.05 9.01 -16.84
CA LEU A 259 17.18 7.67 -16.24
C LEU A 259 16.00 7.32 -15.31
N GLY A 260 14.82 7.87 -15.58
CA GLY A 260 13.56 7.51 -14.93
C GLY A 260 12.50 7.06 -15.93
N THR A 261 11.25 7.03 -15.49
CA THR A 261 10.09 6.72 -16.32
C THR A 261 8.97 7.73 -16.11
N GLU A 262 8.18 7.95 -17.15
CA GLU A 262 7.03 8.85 -17.08
C GLU A 262 5.78 8.10 -16.58
N HIS A 263 4.70 8.83 -16.33
CA HIS A 263 3.40 8.23 -16.01
C HIS A 263 2.93 7.34 -17.16
N GLY A 264 2.56 6.10 -16.83
CA GLY A 264 1.97 5.10 -17.72
C GLY A 264 0.65 4.58 -17.15
N TYR A 265 0.21 3.39 -17.57
CA TYR A 265 -1.05 2.79 -17.10
C TYR A 265 -0.84 1.46 -16.41
N GLY A 266 -0.33 0.44 -17.10
CA GLY A 266 -0.11 -0.88 -16.53
C GLY A 266 0.91 -0.89 -15.40
N SER A 267 0.50 -1.42 -14.25
CA SER A 267 1.35 -1.70 -13.09
C SER A 267 1.12 -3.14 -12.60
N ALA A 268 1.56 -3.43 -11.37
CA ALA A 268 1.36 -4.68 -10.66
C ALA A 268 0.71 -4.44 -9.29
N ILE A 269 -0.21 -5.34 -8.92
CA ILE A 269 -0.79 -5.44 -7.58
C ILE A 269 -0.19 -6.66 -6.91
N PHE A 270 0.39 -6.48 -5.73
CA PHE A 270 0.89 -7.54 -4.88
C PHE A 270 -0.15 -7.92 -3.84
N MET A 271 -0.36 -9.23 -3.68
CA MET A 271 -1.20 -9.82 -2.66
C MET A 271 -0.37 -10.79 -1.83
N GLY A 272 -0.43 -10.68 -0.51
CA GLY A 272 0.27 -11.59 0.39
C GLY A 272 -0.54 -11.89 1.64
N GLY A 273 -0.53 -13.12 2.13
CA GLY A 273 -1.31 -13.50 3.30
C GLY A 273 -1.76 -14.96 3.28
N GLY A 274 -2.11 -15.49 4.46
CA GLY A 274 -2.52 -16.89 4.59
C GLY A 274 -3.90 -17.23 4.01
N LEU A 275 -4.69 -16.21 3.66
CA LEU A 275 -5.93 -16.39 2.89
C LEU A 275 -5.66 -16.86 1.45
N LEU A 276 -4.46 -16.61 0.91
CA LEU A 276 -4.03 -17.13 -0.38
C LEU A 276 -3.63 -18.61 -0.25
N LYS A 277 -4.09 -19.44 -1.20
CA LYS A 277 -3.86 -20.90 -1.20
C LYS A 277 -2.95 -21.38 -2.33
N LYS A 278 -2.54 -20.47 -3.22
CA LYS A 278 -1.61 -20.73 -4.31
C LYS A 278 -0.79 -19.48 -4.60
N ASN A 279 0.44 -19.70 -5.05
CA ASN A 279 1.21 -18.63 -5.69
C ASN A 279 0.86 -18.55 -7.18
N GLN A 280 0.67 -17.33 -7.69
CA GLN A 280 0.33 -17.12 -9.08
C GLN A 280 0.55 -15.66 -9.50
N VAL A 281 1.04 -15.47 -10.73
CA VAL A 281 0.92 -14.21 -11.46
C VAL A 281 -0.35 -14.31 -12.31
N TYR A 282 -1.33 -13.45 -12.04
CA TYR A 282 -2.55 -13.29 -12.82
C TYR A 282 -2.34 -12.15 -13.82
N THR A 283 -2.40 -12.45 -15.11
CA THR A 283 -2.21 -11.43 -16.13
C THR A 283 -2.72 -11.92 -17.47
N ASP A 284 -3.33 -11.02 -18.24
CA ASP A 284 -3.55 -11.18 -19.68
C ASP A 284 -2.40 -10.45 -20.40
N TRP A 285 -1.19 -11.01 -20.32
CA TRP A 285 0.02 -10.32 -20.74
C TRP A 285 -0.01 -9.96 -22.24
N PRO A 286 -0.03 -8.67 -22.60
CA PRO A 286 -0.19 -8.25 -24.00
C PRO A 286 1.10 -8.37 -24.81
N GLY A 287 2.26 -8.39 -24.15
CA GLY A 287 3.58 -8.23 -24.77
C GLY A 287 4.05 -6.77 -24.81
N LEU A 288 5.32 -6.55 -25.16
CA LEU A 288 5.96 -5.22 -25.12
C LEU A 288 6.28 -4.62 -26.49
N LYS A 289 5.86 -5.26 -27.58
CA LYS A 289 6.03 -4.69 -28.93
C LYS A 289 5.10 -3.50 -29.08
N LYS A 290 5.52 -2.49 -29.85
CA LYS A 290 4.76 -1.23 -30.01
C LYS A 290 3.27 -1.43 -30.34
N LYS A 291 2.90 -2.45 -31.12
CA LYS A 291 1.50 -2.72 -31.49
C LYS A 291 0.65 -3.33 -30.37
N GLU A 292 1.28 -3.90 -29.36
CA GLU A 292 0.64 -4.54 -28.19
C GLU A 292 0.37 -3.52 -27.09
N LEU A 293 1.02 -2.36 -27.14
CA LEU A 293 0.95 -1.33 -26.13
C LEU A 293 -0.22 -0.38 -26.34
N PHE A 294 -0.83 0.04 -25.25
CA PHE A 294 -1.80 1.11 -25.28
C PHE A 294 -1.15 2.39 -25.83
N GLN A 295 -1.73 2.92 -26.92
CA GLN A 295 -1.21 4.07 -27.66
C GLN A 295 0.27 3.91 -28.10
N GLY A 296 0.78 2.68 -28.19
CA GLY A 296 2.16 2.40 -28.54
C GLY A 296 3.19 2.77 -27.46
N ARG A 297 2.76 3.03 -26.23
CA ARG A 297 3.58 3.63 -25.16
C ARG A 297 3.53 2.86 -23.85
N ASP A 298 2.34 2.51 -23.41
CA ASP A 298 2.08 2.00 -22.07
C ASP A 298 1.68 0.54 -22.11
N LEU A 299 2.07 -0.21 -21.07
CA LEU A 299 1.53 -1.54 -20.80
C LEU A 299 0.03 -1.43 -20.48
#